data_AF-C3ZZE9-F1
#
_entry.id   AF-C3ZZE9-F1
#
_cell.length_a   1.000
_cell.length_b   1.000
_cell.length_c   1.000
_cell.angle_alpha   90.00
_cell.angle_beta   90.00
_cell.angle_gamma   90.00
#
_symmetry.space_group_name_H-M   'P 1'
#
loop_
_entity.id
_entity.type
_entity.pdbx_description
1 polymer ?
#
loop_
_entity_poly.entity_id
_entity_poly.type
_entity_poly.pdbx_seq_one_letter_code
_entity_poly.pdbx_strand_id
1 'polypeptide(L)'
;GEVLETLTTAVVSLFTAQPQLADNAPGLGHIPQVFKPMSSRNSAIPKSALLVAHVLANNDLCVTSMSQTDCIRPMMVAMRARPDMIGIACETFFRMFEKDQTDLVKQAIEADLVQYLLRLLDGGLEQVENPAGTKAQIVKSLKAMTRSLEYGEQVQSVLDKSTVWTSYRDQKHDLFISQTATAGYLTAGPSVAGYLTAGTSAAMPDKPPPMVRDEDLQGE
;
A
#
# COMPACT_ATOMS: atom_id res chain seq x y z
N GLY A 1 -3.57 -16.67 -20.84
CA GLY A 1 -3.17 -15.47 -20.08
C GLY A 1 -4.35 -14.55 -19.96
N GLU A 2 -4.80 -14.01 -21.10
CA GLU A 2 -5.89 -13.04 -21.21
C GLU A 2 -7.16 -13.38 -20.41
N VAL A 3 -7.75 -14.57 -20.60
CA VAL A 3 -8.97 -14.96 -19.85
C VAL A 3 -8.77 -14.91 -18.32
N LEU A 4 -7.60 -15.34 -17.83
CA LEU A 4 -7.28 -15.32 -16.41
C LEU A 4 -7.11 -13.87 -15.93
N GLU A 5 -6.46 -13.01 -16.70
CA GLU A 5 -6.30 -11.60 -16.36
C GLU A 5 -7.64 -10.87 -16.34
N THR A 6 -8.51 -11.11 -17.34
CA THR A 6 -9.88 -10.56 -17.36
C THR A 6 -10.69 -11.03 -16.15
N LEU A 7 -10.63 -12.32 -15.82
CA LEU A 7 -11.31 -12.86 -14.64
C LEU A 7 -10.77 -12.26 -13.34
N THR A 8 -9.45 -12.12 -13.25
CA THR A 8 -8.79 -11.50 -12.08
C THR A 8 -9.27 -10.06 -11.91
N THR A 9 -9.24 -9.26 -12.98
CA THR A 9 -9.72 -7.89 -12.95
C THR A 9 -11.19 -7.82 -12.55
N ALA A 10 -12.05 -8.69 -13.10
CA ALA A 10 -13.46 -8.73 -12.73
C ALA A 10 -13.66 -9.05 -11.24
N VAL A 11 -12.94 -10.03 -10.69
CA VAL A 11 -13.00 -10.40 -9.26
C VAL A 11 -12.49 -9.27 -8.37
N VAL A 12 -11.36 -8.66 -8.73
CA VAL A 12 -10.80 -7.52 -7.98
C VAL A 12 -11.79 -6.35 -7.99
N SER A 13 -12.29 -5.98 -9.17
CA SER A 13 -13.28 -4.91 -9.30
C SER A 13 -14.57 -5.20 -8.54
N LEU A 14 -15.05 -6.45 -8.54
CA LEU A 14 -16.25 -6.85 -7.79
C LEU A 14 -16.05 -6.63 -6.28
N PHE A 15 -14.96 -7.14 -5.71
CA PHE A 15 -14.71 -6.99 -4.28
C PHE A 15 -14.32 -5.57 -3.88
N THR A 16 -13.74 -4.78 -4.79
CA THR A 16 -13.52 -3.35 -4.57
C THR A 16 -14.85 -2.58 -4.57
N ALA A 17 -15.77 -2.89 -5.48
CA ALA A 17 -17.07 -2.22 -5.56
C ALA A 17 -18.05 -2.67 -4.47
N GLN A 18 -17.99 -3.95 -4.07
CA GLN A 18 -18.87 -4.56 -3.07
C GLN A 18 -18.07 -5.39 -2.06
N PRO A 19 -17.39 -4.75 -1.08
CA PRO A 19 -16.53 -5.45 -0.13
C PRO A 19 -17.25 -6.51 0.72
N GLN A 20 -18.54 -6.32 0.99
CA GLN A 20 -19.37 -7.26 1.77
C GLN A 20 -19.50 -8.64 1.11
N LEU A 21 -19.36 -8.74 -0.22
CA LEU A 21 -19.40 -10.05 -0.88
C LEU A 21 -18.22 -10.93 -0.48
N ALA A 22 -17.10 -10.33 -0.08
CA ALA A 22 -15.92 -11.07 0.38
C ALA A 22 -16.18 -11.84 1.69
N ASP A 23 -17.18 -11.47 2.48
CA ASP A 23 -17.56 -12.16 3.73
C ASP A 23 -17.88 -13.64 3.50
N ASN A 24 -18.35 -14.00 2.30
CA ASN A 24 -18.71 -15.37 1.94
C ASN A 24 -17.51 -16.22 1.51
N ALA A 25 -16.38 -15.60 1.15
CA ALA A 25 -15.23 -16.31 0.59
C ALA A 25 -14.61 -17.35 1.56
N PRO A 26 -14.49 -17.07 2.87
CA PRO A 26 -14.09 -18.07 3.87
C PRO A 26 -15.05 -19.26 3.95
N GLY A 27 -16.36 -19.00 4.05
CA GLY A 27 -17.39 -20.04 4.20
C GLY A 27 -17.48 -20.99 3.01
N LEU A 28 -17.12 -20.52 1.81
CA LEU A 28 -17.04 -21.32 0.58
C LEU A 28 -15.70 -22.04 0.40
N GLY A 29 -14.74 -21.87 1.32
CA GLY A 29 -13.42 -22.50 1.24
C GLY A 29 -12.54 -21.96 0.11
N HIS A 30 -12.77 -20.73 -0.34
CA HIS A 30 -12.00 -20.13 -1.45
C HIS A 30 -10.65 -19.57 -1.03
N ILE A 31 -10.47 -19.19 0.25
CA ILE A 31 -9.23 -18.57 0.75
C ILE A 31 -7.99 -19.43 0.46
N PRO A 32 -7.95 -20.75 0.78
CA PRO A 32 -6.78 -21.58 0.49
C PRO A 32 -6.49 -21.74 -1.00
N GLN A 33 -7.52 -21.67 -1.86
CA GLN A 33 -7.37 -21.82 -3.30
C GLN A 33 -6.67 -20.62 -3.95
N VAL A 34 -6.65 -19.47 -3.28
CA VAL A 34 -5.91 -18.27 -3.74
C VAL A 34 -4.41 -18.45 -3.57
N PHE A 35 -3.96 -19.04 -2.45
CA PHE A 35 -2.53 -19.14 -2.13
C PHE A 35 -1.84 -20.37 -2.73
N LYS A 36 -2.54 -21.50 -2.80
CA LYS A 36 -1.99 -22.77 -3.34
C LYS A 36 -1.31 -22.64 -4.72
N PRO A 37 -1.86 -21.91 -5.71
CA PRO A 37 -1.28 -21.84 -7.05
C PRO A 37 -0.16 -20.80 -7.20
N MET A 38 0.23 -20.07 -6.14
CA MET A 38 1.26 -19.02 -6.19
C MET A 38 2.67 -19.52 -6.54
N SER A 39 2.92 -20.83 -6.46
CA SER A 39 4.17 -21.48 -6.89
C SER A 39 4.14 -21.95 -8.35
N SER A 40 3.07 -21.65 -9.09
CA SER A 40 2.93 -22.06 -10.49
C SER A 40 4.02 -21.48 -11.38
N ARG A 41 4.47 -22.29 -12.35
CA ARG A 41 5.45 -21.86 -13.38
C ARG A 41 4.88 -20.82 -14.33
N ASN A 42 3.56 -20.76 -14.47
CA ASN A 42 2.91 -19.75 -15.30
C ASN A 42 2.84 -18.44 -14.52
N SER A 43 3.69 -17.48 -14.87
CA SER A 43 3.87 -16.20 -14.17
C SER A 43 2.62 -15.32 -14.11
N ALA A 44 1.59 -15.60 -14.93
CA ALA A 44 0.28 -14.95 -14.82
C ALA A 44 -0.50 -15.41 -13.59
N ILE A 45 -0.33 -16.68 -13.17
CA ILE A 45 -1.08 -17.27 -12.05
C ILE A 45 -0.66 -16.65 -10.70
N PRO A 46 0.64 -16.55 -10.34
CA PRO A 46 1.05 -15.87 -9.11
C PRO A 46 0.65 -14.39 -9.09
N LYS A 47 0.71 -13.69 -10.23
CA LYS A 47 0.25 -12.31 -10.35
C LYS A 47 -1.25 -12.19 -10.01
N SER A 48 -2.08 -12.99 -10.67
CA SER A 48 -3.52 -13.01 -10.44
C SER A 48 -3.89 -13.38 -9.01
N ALA A 49 -3.25 -14.41 -8.47
CA ALA A 49 -3.44 -14.84 -7.09
C ALA A 49 -3.09 -13.74 -6.07
N LEU A 50 -1.97 -13.02 -6.27
CA LEU A 50 -1.58 -11.90 -5.41
C LEU A 50 -2.60 -10.75 -5.47
N LEU A 51 -3.12 -10.42 -6.65
CA LEU A 51 -4.15 -9.38 -6.79
C LEU A 51 -5.45 -9.75 -6.06
N VAL A 52 -5.86 -11.02 -6.14
CA VAL A 52 -7.04 -11.51 -5.41
C VAL A 52 -6.77 -11.53 -3.90
N ALA A 53 -5.61 -12.01 -3.45
CA ALA A 53 -5.23 -11.97 -2.04
C ALA A 53 -5.23 -10.52 -1.50
N HIS A 54 -4.72 -9.58 -2.29
CA HIS A 54 -4.66 -8.17 -1.94
C HIS A 54 -6.03 -7.54 -1.69
N VAL A 55 -7.01 -7.80 -2.56
CA VAL A 55 -8.37 -7.25 -2.38
C VAL A 55 -9.07 -7.92 -1.19
N LEU A 56 -8.87 -9.23 -1.00
CA LEU A 56 -9.43 -9.99 0.13
C LEU A 56 -8.83 -9.55 1.47
N ALA A 57 -7.58 -9.10 1.50
CA ALA A 57 -6.94 -8.61 2.72
C ALA A 57 -7.57 -7.32 3.29
N ASN A 58 -8.47 -6.65 2.55
CA ASN A 58 -9.29 -5.57 3.09
C ASN A 58 -10.42 -6.05 4.01
N ASN A 59 -10.69 -7.36 4.02
CA ASN A 59 -11.81 -7.95 4.74
C ASN A 59 -11.33 -8.75 5.96
N ASP A 60 -11.83 -8.40 7.14
CA ASP A 60 -11.40 -9.01 8.41
C ASP A 60 -11.67 -10.52 8.50
N LEU A 61 -12.80 -10.99 7.97
CA LEU A 61 -13.15 -12.42 7.95
C LEU A 61 -12.21 -13.18 7.02
N CYS A 62 -11.86 -12.60 5.88
CA CYS A 62 -10.87 -13.15 4.96
C CYS A 62 -9.49 -13.24 5.62
N VAL A 63 -9.02 -12.18 6.28
CA VAL A 63 -7.72 -12.18 6.97
C VAL A 63 -7.69 -13.20 8.11
N THR A 64 -8.78 -13.35 8.86
CA THR A 64 -8.92 -14.40 9.89
C THR A 64 -8.85 -15.80 9.27
N SER A 65 -9.45 -16.03 8.11
CA SER A 65 -9.33 -17.31 7.41
C SER A 65 -7.94 -17.52 6.78
N MET A 66 -7.28 -16.44 6.36
CA MET A 66 -5.89 -16.47 5.89
C MET A 66 -4.93 -16.85 7.03
N SER A 67 -5.17 -16.42 8.26
CA SER A 67 -4.32 -16.78 9.41
C SER A 67 -4.32 -18.28 9.71
N GLN A 68 -5.42 -18.96 9.35
CA GLN A 68 -5.60 -20.41 9.48
C GLN A 68 -5.07 -21.20 8.27
N THR A 69 -4.51 -20.53 7.26
CA THR A 69 -3.99 -21.14 6.02
C THR A 69 -2.52 -20.76 5.83
N ASP A 70 -1.68 -21.66 5.30
CA ASP A 70 -0.33 -21.27 4.88
C ASP A 70 -0.40 -20.29 3.70
N CYS A 71 -0.21 -19.00 3.99
CA CYS A 71 -0.31 -17.92 3.01
C CYS A 71 0.99 -17.14 2.85
N ILE A 72 1.79 -17.00 3.90
CA ILE A 72 3.02 -16.19 3.86
C ILE A 72 4.05 -16.78 2.92
N ARG A 73 4.37 -18.08 3.05
CA ARG A 73 5.40 -18.72 2.21
C ARG A 73 4.99 -18.75 0.73
N PRO A 74 3.75 -19.09 0.34
CA PRO A 74 3.30 -18.95 -1.04
C PRO A 74 3.42 -17.53 -1.60
N MET A 75 3.08 -16.50 -0.82
CA MET A 75 3.25 -15.10 -1.25
C MET A 75 4.73 -14.75 -1.47
N MET A 76 5.64 -15.18 -0.59
CA MET A 76 7.08 -14.97 -0.78
C MET A 76 7.60 -15.64 -2.05
N VAL A 77 7.10 -16.84 -2.38
CA VAL A 77 7.43 -17.52 -3.65
C VAL A 77 6.93 -16.71 -4.84
N ALA A 78 5.69 -16.23 -4.80
CA ALA A 78 5.13 -15.40 -5.86
C ALA A 78 5.93 -14.10 -6.06
N MET A 79 6.33 -13.42 -4.99
CA MET A 79 7.15 -12.20 -5.06
C MET A 79 8.50 -12.44 -5.74
N ARG A 80 9.14 -13.58 -5.49
CA ARG A 80 10.41 -13.93 -6.16
C ARG A 80 10.20 -14.21 -7.65
N ALA A 81 9.05 -14.80 -8.02
CA ALA A 81 8.71 -15.07 -9.42
C ALA A 81 8.21 -13.81 -10.16
N ARG A 82 7.67 -12.83 -9.44
CA ARG A 82 7.08 -11.58 -9.97
C ARG A 82 7.56 -10.38 -9.15
N PRO A 83 8.77 -9.86 -9.42
CA PRO A 83 9.28 -8.73 -8.65
C PRO A 83 8.46 -7.44 -8.87
N ASP A 84 7.77 -7.32 -10.01
CA ASP A 84 6.78 -6.27 -10.30
C ASP A 84 5.61 -6.25 -9.30
N MET A 85 5.31 -7.39 -8.67
CA MET A 85 4.21 -7.53 -7.70
C MET A 85 4.64 -7.33 -6.24
N ILE A 86 5.92 -7.06 -5.97
CA ILE A 86 6.43 -6.90 -4.59
C ILE A 86 5.69 -5.78 -3.86
N GLY A 87 5.42 -4.64 -4.53
CA GLY A 87 4.69 -3.52 -3.92
C GLY A 87 3.30 -3.93 -3.41
N ILE A 88 2.51 -4.59 -4.25
CA ILE A 88 1.17 -5.10 -3.90
C ILE A 88 1.25 -6.15 -2.79
N ALA A 89 2.22 -7.06 -2.85
CA ALA A 89 2.40 -8.08 -1.83
C ALA A 89 2.77 -7.47 -0.46
N CYS A 90 3.66 -6.47 -0.42
CA CYS A 90 4.02 -5.76 0.81
C CYS A 90 2.84 -4.98 1.40
N GLU A 91 2.01 -4.36 0.57
CA GLU A 91 0.77 -3.74 1.05
C GLU A 91 -0.23 -4.77 1.59
N THR A 92 -0.31 -5.93 0.94
CA THR A 92 -1.14 -7.06 1.41
C THR A 92 -0.67 -7.55 2.77
N PHE A 93 0.64 -7.75 2.96
CA PHE A 93 1.21 -8.10 4.26
C PHE A 93 0.88 -7.07 5.33
N PHE A 94 1.02 -5.78 5.05
CA PHE A 94 0.67 -4.73 6.01
C PHE A 94 -0.78 -4.85 6.44
N ARG A 95 -1.73 -4.94 5.48
CA ARG A 95 -3.15 -5.09 5.76
C ARG A 95 -3.44 -6.32 6.62
N MET A 96 -2.77 -7.44 6.35
CA MET A 96 -2.93 -8.67 7.12
C MET A 96 -2.40 -8.53 8.55
N PHE A 97 -1.21 -7.98 8.75
CA PHE A 97 -0.60 -7.82 10.08
C PHE A 97 -1.24 -6.71 10.91
N GLU A 98 -1.86 -5.71 10.27
CA GLU A 98 -2.61 -4.66 10.96
C GLU A 98 -3.85 -5.21 11.70
N LYS A 99 -4.35 -6.39 11.32
CA LYS A 99 -5.51 -7.05 11.97
C LYS A 99 -5.16 -7.89 13.21
N ASP A 100 -3.93 -7.80 13.70
CA ASP A 100 -3.50 -8.41 14.97
C ASP A 100 -3.70 -9.94 15.07
N GLN A 101 -3.63 -10.63 13.93
CA GLN A 101 -3.70 -12.09 13.88
C GLN A 101 -2.36 -12.71 14.27
N THR A 102 -2.27 -13.26 15.49
CA THR A 102 -1.05 -13.89 16.01
C THR A 102 -0.52 -15.02 15.14
N ASP A 103 -1.41 -15.86 14.58
CA ASP A 103 -1.01 -16.97 13.70
C ASP A 103 -0.33 -16.50 12.42
N LEU A 104 -0.67 -15.31 11.89
CA LEU A 104 0.04 -14.73 10.76
C LEU A 104 1.48 -14.35 11.13
N VAL A 105 1.69 -13.80 12.32
CA VAL A 105 3.04 -13.45 12.80
C VAL A 105 3.88 -14.70 13.02
N LYS A 106 3.27 -15.77 13.54
CA LYS A 106 3.91 -17.08 13.62
C LYS A 106 4.37 -17.58 12.24
N GLN A 107 3.48 -17.59 11.26
CA GLN A 107 3.83 -17.97 9.87
C GLN A 107 4.95 -17.10 9.30
N ALA A 108 4.94 -15.80 9.59
CA ALA A 108 5.96 -14.86 9.14
C ALA A 108 7.36 -15.20 9.67
N ILE A 109 7.46 -15.63 10.93
CA ILE A 109 8.71 -16.07 11.54
C ILE A 109 9.17 -17.40 10.93
N GLU A 110 8.27 -18.38 10.82
CA GLU A 110 8.58 -19.71 10.26
C GLU A 110 8.99 -19.66 8.77
N ALA A 111 8.55 -18.62 8.05
CA ALA A 111 8.88 -18.40 6.65
C ALA A 111 10.10 -17.46 6.42
N ASP A 112 10.75 -16.98 7.49
CA ASP A 112 11.82 -15.97 7.44
C ASP A 112 11.39 -14.68 6.71
N LEU A 113 10.10 -14.30 6.84
CA LEU A 113 9.55 -13.12 6.20
C LEU A 113 10.23 -11.85 6.72
N VAL A 114 10.49 -11.76 8.02
CA VAL A 114 11.12 -10.58 8.65
C VAL A 114 12.48 -10.29 8.00
N GLN A 115 13.34 -11.30 7.84
CA GLN A 115 14.65 -11.16 7.20
C GLN A 115 14.53 -10.88 5.71
N TYR A 116 13.52 -11.43 5.04
CA TYR A 116 13.25 -11.12 3.64
C TYR A 116 12.84 -9.65 3.44
N LEU A 117 11.93 -9.14 4.27
CA LEU A 117 11.48 -7.75 4.24
C LEU A 117 12.62 -6.76 4.55
N LEU A 118 13.48 -7.09 5.51
CA LEU A 118 14.68 -6.29 5.80
C LEU A 118 15.64 -6.22 4.60
N ARG A 119 15.82 -7.32 3.87
CA ARG A 119 16.62 -7.32 2.63
C ARG A 119 16.00 -6.43 1.55
N LEU A 120 14.67 -6.44 1.41
CA LEU A 120 13.96 -5.56 0.48
C LEU A 120 14.11 -4.07 0.81
N LEU A 121 14.29 -3.71 2.09
CA LEU A 121 14.59 -2.33 2.49
C LEU A 121 16.00 -1.88 2.08
N ASP A 122 16.94 -2.83 1.99
CA ASP A 122 18.34 -2.60 1.61
C ASP A 122 18.53 -2.60 0.08
N GLY A 123 17.67 -3.30 -0.67
CA GLY A 123 17.66 -3.34 -2.13
C GLY A 123 16.64 -4.35 -2.68
N GLY A 124 16.43 -4.43 -3.99
CA GLY A 124 15.49 -5.39 -4.59
C GLY A 124 14.09 -4.84 -4.88
N LEU A 125 13.94 -3.52 -4.93
CA LEU A 125 12.69 -2.83 -5.28
C LEU A 125 12.77 -2.13 -6.66
N GLU A 126 13.75 -2.47 -7.48
CA GLU A 126 14.04 -1.79 -8.75
C GLU A 126 12.94 -1.98 -9.80
N GLN A 127 12.17 -3.07 -9.70
CA GLN A 127 11.07 -3.41 -10.61
C GLN A 127 9.69 -2.97 -10.09
N VAL A 128 9.64 -2.32 -8.92
CA VAL A 128 8.39 -1.88 -8.30
C VAL A 128 8.07 -0.46 -8.75
N GLU A 129 6.81 -0.20 -9.11
CA GLU A 129 6.38 1.12 -9.61
C GLU A 129 6.57 2.24 -8.58
N ASN A 130 6.33 1.95 -7.29
CA ASN A 130 6.50 2.90 -6.19
C ASN A 130 7.41 2.31 -5.09
N PRO A 131 8.75 2.37 -5.25
CA PRO A 131 9.68 1.82 -4.27
C PRO A 131 9.57 2.51 -2.90
N ALA A 132 9.34 3.82 -2.88
CA ALA A 132 9.19 4.57 -1.64
C ALA A 132 7.94 4.10 -0.87
N GLY A 133 6.77 4.14 -1.50
CA GLY A 133 5.54 3.61 -0.90
C GLY A 133 5.69 2.17 -0.42
N THR A 134 6.39 1.33 -1.17
CA THR A 134 6.67 -0.07 -0.79
C THR A 134 7.53 -0.15 0.47
N LYS A 135 8.61 0.63 0.58
CA LYS A 135 9.42 0.72 1.82
C LYS A 135 8.56 1.13 3.01
N ALA A 136 7.63 2.08 2.83
CA ALA A 136 6.70 2.47 3.90
C ALA A 136 5.82 1.29 4.35
N GLN A 137 5.26 0.52 3.39
CA GLN A 137 4.44 -0.66 3.71
C GLN A 137 5.24 -1.74 4.43
N ILE A 138 6.50 -1.95 4.03
CA ILE A 138 7.40 -2.88 4.72
C ILE A 138 7.61 -2.44 6.17
N VAL A 139 7.98 -1.18 6.42
CA VAL A 139 8.19 -0.66 7.77
C VAL A 139 6.92 -0.79 8.63
N LYS A 140 5.76 -0.47 8.06
CA LYS A 140 4.47 -0.64 8.74
C LYS A 140 4.19 -2.10 9.07
N SER A 141 4.44 -3.02 8.15
CA SER A 141 4.28 -4.47 8.38
C SER A 141 5.16 -4.97 9.52
N LEU A 142 6.44 -4.57 9.53
CA LEU A 142 7.39 -4.93 10.59
C LEU A 142 6.93 -4.40 11.95
N LYS A 143 6.49 -3.14 12.04
CA LYS A 143 5.93 -2.55 13.27
C LYS A 143 4.61 -3.20 13.70
N ALA A 144 3.78 -3.62 12.76
CA ALA A 144 2.54 -4.32 13.07
C ALA A 144 2.85 -5.69 13.72
N MET A 145 3.83 -6.42 13.18
CA MET A 145 4.24 -7.71 13.75
C MET A 145 4.82 -7.60 15.16
N THR A 146 5.54 -6.53 15.50
CA THR A 146 6.07 -6.32 16.86
C THR A 146 4.99 -6.08 17.91
N ARG A 147 3.74 -5.79 17.49
CA ARG A 147 2.60 -5.63 18.41
C ARG A 147 1.98 -6.96 18.85
N SER A 148 2.35 -8.08 18.22
CA SER A 148 1.88 -9.40 18.62
C SER A 148 2.31 -9.71 20.06
N LEU A 149 1.35 -10.17 20.88
CA LEU A 149 1.60 -10.48 22.30
C LEU A 149 2.49 -11.73 22.48
N GLU A 150 2.40 -12.71 21.57
CA GLU A 150 3.13 -13.97 21.69
C GLU A 150 4.49 -13.93 20.99
N TYR A 151 4.55 -13.31 19.81
CA TYR A 151 5.73 -13.38 18.93
C TYR A 151 6.41 -12.02 18.72
N GLY A 152 5.84 -10.93 19.26
CA GLY A 152 6.35 -9.57 19.05
C GLY A 152 7.78 -9.38 19.52
N GLU A 153 8.15 -9.96 20.68
CA GLU A 153 9.53 -9.92 21.20
C GLU A 153 10.52 -10.66 20.29
N GLN A 154 10.11 -11.78 19.70
CA GLN A 154 10.94 -12.53 18.77
C GLN A 154 11.19 -11.73 17.48
N VAL A 155 10.15 -11.09 16.94
CA VAL A 155 10.27 -10.17 15.80
C VAL A 155 11.20 -9.01 16.15
N GLN A 156 11.00 -8.39 17.32
CA GLN A 156 11.83 -7.28 17.79
C GLN A 156 13.31 -7.68 17.92
N SER A 157 13.60 -8.87 18.44
CA SER A 157 14.98 -9.39 18.54
C SER A 157 15.67 -9.54 17.18
N VAL A 158 14.92 -9.92 16.14
CA VAL A 158 15.45 -9.96 14.76
C VAL A 158 15.71 -8.55 14.25
N LEU A 159 14.79 -7.62 14.48
CA LEU A 159 14.90 -6.23 14.05
C LEU A 159 16.07 -5.49 14.72
N ASP A 160 16.30 -5.72 16.01
CA ASP A 160 17.37 -5.07 16.78
C ASP A 160 18.79 -5.48 16.31
N LYS A 161 18.92 -6.67 15.72
CA LYS A 161 20.19 -7.14 15.11
C LYS A 161 20.43 -6.53 13.72
N SER A 162 19.43 -5.89 13.12
CA SER A 162 19.50 -5.38 11.77
C SER A 162 20.02 -3.94 11.74
N THR A 163 21.15 -3.75 11.08
CA THR A 163 21.70 -2.42 10.79
C THR A 163 20.77 -1.61 9.90
N VAL A 164 20.13 -2.27 8.92
CA VAL A 164 19.14 -1.67 8.01
C VAL A 164 17.96 -1.12 8.81
N TRP A 165 17.42 -1.89 9.76
CA TRP A 165 16.26 -1.47 10.55
C TRP A 165 16.49 -0.20 11.34
N THR A 166 17.71 0.01 11.85
CA THR A 166 18.07 1.21 12.63
C THR A 166 17.85 2.48 11.83
N SER A 167 18.10 2.44 10.52
CA SER A 167 17.84 3.57 9.63
C SER A 167 16.35 3.85 9.44
N TYR A 168 15.46 2.85 9.57
CA TYR A 168 14.02 2.99 9.29
C TYR A 168 13.12 3.09 10.53
N ARG A 169 13.56 2.61 11.70
CA ARG A 169 12.74 2.53 12.93
C ARG A 169 12.16 3.88 13.33
N ASP A 170 13.00 4.92 13.30
CA ASP A 170 12.71 6.24 13.88
C ASP A 170 12.29 7.29 12.81
N GLN A 171 12.26 6.92 11.53
CA GLN A 171 11.85 7.81 10.44
C GLN A 171 10.32 8.03 10.44
N LYS A 172 9.85 9.05 11.16
CA LYS A 172 8.49 9.58 11.05
C LYS A 172 8.46 10.69 9.99
N HIS A 173 7.85 10.40 8.84
CA HIS A 173 7.28 11.31 7.82
C HIS A 173 8.16 12.01 6.77
N ASP A 174 9.47 12.23 6.94
CA ASP A 174 10.21 13.09 5.97
C ASP A 174 10.66 12.44 4.65
N LEU A 175 10.51 11.12 4.49
CA LEU A 175 11.01 10.41 3.30
C LEU A 175 9.93 9.94 2.31
N PHE A 176 8.64 10.25 2.54
CA PHE A 176 7.54 9.85 1.65
C PHE A 176 6.72 11.00 1.08
N ILE A 177 7.26 12.22 1.05
CA ILE A 177 6.74 13.22 0.12
C ILE A 177 7.38 12.94 -1.23
N SER A 178 6.69 12.16 -2.06
CA SER A 178 6.85 12.31 -3.50
C SER A 178 6.48 13.76 -3.81
N GLN A 179 7.46 14.59 -4.18
CA GLN A 179 7.16 15.84 -4.87
C GLN A 179 6.46 15.48 -6.19
N THR A 180 5.14 15.34 -6.15
CA THR A 180 4.35 15.59 -7.34
C THR A 180 4.29 17.10 -7.48
N ALA A 181 5.39 17.70 -7.95
CA ALA A 181 5.30 18.99 -8.59
C ALA A 181 4.57 18.76 -9.91
N THR A 182 3.23 18.75 -9.89
CA THR A 182 2.43 18.95 -11.10
C THR A 182 2.59 20.41 -11.50
N ALA A 183 3.78 20.73 -11.99
CA ALA A 183 4.11 22.00 -12.60
C ALA A 183 3.91 21.85 -14.11
N GLY A 184 2.78 22.38 -14.58
CA GLY A 184 2.62 22.90 -15.94
C GLY A 184 2.80 21.92 -17.10
N TYR A 185 1.71 21.30 -17.53
CA TYR A 185 1.52 21.04 -18.96
C TYR A 185 0.04 21.19 -19.32
N LEU A 186 -0.41 22.44 -19.38
CA LEU A 186 -1.55 22.81 -20.19
C LEU A 186 -1.16 22.54 -21.65
N THR A 187 -1.62 21.42 -22.19
CA THR A 187 -1.61 21.18 -23.63
C THR A 187 -2.50 22.24 -24.28
N ALA A 188 -1.88 23.29 -24.80
CA ALA A 188 -2.50 24.31 -25.60
C ALA A 188 -3.10 23.67 -26.87
N GLY A 189 -4.41 23.45 -26.85
CA GLY A 189 -5.24 23.37 -28.05
C GLY A 189 -5.76 24.77 -28.39
N PRO A 190 -5.89 25.14 -29.68
CA PRO A 190 -6.19 26.51 -30.07
C PRO A 190 -7.67 26.81 -29.80
N SER A 191 -7.93 27.64 -28.79
CA SER A 191 -9.28 28.18 -28.58
C SER A 191 -9.21 29.59 -28.00
N VAL A 192 -9.57 30.53 -28.86
CA VAL A 192 -10.22 31.82 -28.59
C VAL A 192 -9.47 32.83 -27.72
N ALA A 193 -9.03 33.90 -28.39
CA ALA A 193 -8.57 35.15 -27.82
C ALA A 193 -9.58 35.73 -26.81
N GLY A 194 -9.18 35.75 -25.54
CA GLY A 194 -9.89 36.39 -24.44
C GLY A 194 -8.90 37.14 -23.56
N TYR A 195 -8.87 38.45 -23.74
CA TYR A 195 -8.16 39.49 -23.00
C TYR A 195 -7.89 39.16 -21.52
N LEU A 196 -6.64 38.91 -21.15
CA LEU A 196 -6.18 39.04 -19.77
C LEU A 196 -4.81 39.73 -19.75
N THR A 197 -4.86 40.99 -19.36
CA THR A 197 -3.75 41.90 -19.12
C THR A 197 -2.81 41.35 -18.05
N ALA A 198 -1.52 41.23 -18.39
CA ALA A 198 -0.46 40.84 -17.49
C ALA A 198 -0.39 41.76 -16.26
N GLY A 199 -0.47 41.17 -15.07
CA GLY A 199 -0.23 41.82 -13.79
C GLY A 199 1.02 41.25 -13.13
N THR A 200 2.08 42.03 -13.14
CA THR A 200 3.38 41.82 -12.48
C THR A 200 3.26 41.70 -10.97
N SER A 201 4.15 40.89 -10.40
CA SER A 201 4.42 40.64 -8.98
C SER A 201 4.37 41.89 -8.09
N ALA A 202 3.62 41.82 -6.99
CA ALA A 202 3.78 42.70 -5.83
C ALA A 202 3.68 41.87 -4.54
N ALA A 203 4.74 41.94 -3.73
CA ALA A 203 4.82 41.33 -2.40
C ALA A 203 3.78 41.96 -1.47
N MET A 204 3.01 41.14 -0.76
CA MET A 204 2.02 41.57 0.22
C MET A 204 2.71 42.13 1.47
N PRO A 205 2.41 43.37 1.91
CA PRO A 205 2.75 43.84 3.23
C PRO A 205 1.74 43.31 4.27
N ASP A 206 2.29 42.77 5.35
CA ASP A 206 1.61 42.29 6.55
C ASP A 206 1.02 43.46 7.35
N LYS A 207 -0.27 43.75 7.20
CA LYS A 207 -1.11 44.47 8.16
C LYS A 207 -2.60 44.29 7.84
N PRO A 208 -3.46 44.01 8.84
CA PRO A 208 -4.89 43.81 8.62
C PRO A 208 -5.62 45.14 8.31
N PRO A 209 -6.66 45.14 7.45
CA PRO A 209 -7.39 46.35 7.10
C PRO A 209 -8.19 46.91 8.28
N PRO A 210 -8.28 48.25 8.43
CA PRO A 210 -9.09 48.89 9.45
C PRO A 210 -10.59 48.78 9.15
N MET A 211 -11.39 48.55 10.19
CA MET A 211 -12.86 48.49 10.12
C MET A 211 -13.42 49.90 9.89
N VAL A 212 -14.06 50.13 8.74
CA VAL A 212 -14.88 51.33 8.53
C VAL A 212 -16.31 50.98 8.95
N ARG A 213 -16.84 51.74 9.92
CA ARG A 213 -18.21 51.66 10.45
C ARG A 213 -19.21 52.25 9.46
N ASP A 214 -20.42 51.70 9.46
CA ASP A 214 -21.62 52.25 8.82
C ASP A 214 -21.86 53.71 9.23
N GLU A 215 -21.96 54.62 8.26
CA GLU A 215 -22.77 55.86 8.26
C GLU A 215 -22.35 56.70 7.03
N ASP A 216 -23.16 56.68 5.96
CA ASP A 216 -23.61 57.85 5.19
C ASP A 216 -24.31 57.41 3.88
N LEU A 217 -25.61 57.16 4.01
CA LEU A 217 -26.58 57.32 2.92
C LEU A 217 -26.78 58.82 2.64
N GLN A 218 -26.66 59.28 1.38
CA GLN A 218 -27.63 60.13 0.65
C GLN A 218 -27.00 60.99 -0.47
N GLY A 219 -27.75 61.12 -1.57
CA GLY A 219 -27.65 62.17 -2.61
C GLY A 219 -26.79 61.76 -3.81
N GLU A 220 -27.23 61.78 -5.07
CA GLU A 220 -28.41 62.34 -5.76
C GLU A 220 -28.79 61.41 -6.92
#